data_AF-A0A8S9LMQ0-F1
#
_entry.id   AF-A0A8S9LMQ0-F1
#
_cell.length_a   1.000
_cell.length_b   1.000
_cell.length_c   1.000
_cell.angle_alpha   90.00
_cell.angle_beta   90.00
_cell.angle_gamma   90.00
#
_symmetry.space_group_name_H-M   'P 1'
#
loop_
_entity.id
_entity.type
_entity.pdbx_description
1 polymer ?
#
loop_
_entity_poly.entity_id
_entity_poly.type
_entity_poly.pdbx_seq_one_letter_code
_entity_poly.pdbx_strand_id
1 'polypeptide(L)'
;MSSVDFEEAGHKLLKIKLEPGQEMELCIMLLECCSQERTYLRYYGLLGQRFCMINKIHQENFEKCFVQQYSMIHRLETNKLRNVAKFFAHLLGTDALPWHVLAYIRLTEEDTTSSSRIFIKILFQELSEYLGIRLLNERLQDPTMQESLESIFPKDNPKNTRFAINFFTSIGLGGITESLREYLKNMPRLIMQQQKQVAESESGSDSSGSESDSDSDSSSASSSSDESDRETRKRKRRRRRS
;
A
#
# COMPACT_ATOMS: atom_id res chain seq x y z
N MET A 1 -30.59 1.50 15.83
CA MET A 1 -30.07 2.88 15.97
C MET A 1 -31.24 3.80 16.25
N SER A 2 -31.28 4.46 17.43
CA SER A 2 -32.40 5.31 17.86
C SER A 2 -32.22 6.80 17.51
N SER A 3 -31.07 7.19 16.95
CA SER A 3 -30.78 8.53 16.44
C SER A 3 -30.81 8.51 14.92
N VAL A 4 -31.62 9.38 14.33
CA VAL A 4 -31.74 9.51 12.86
C VAL A 4 -30.60 10.35 12.30
N ASP A 5 -30.06 11.27 13.11
CA ASP A 5 -29.02 12.22 12.70
C ASP A 5 -27.70 12.02 13.47
N PHE A 6 -26.58 12.25 12.78
CA PHE A 6 -25.23 12.08 13.35
C PHE A 6 -24.94 13.12 14.41
N GLU A 7 -25.52 14.33 14.31
CA GLU A 7 -25.36 15.37 15.32
C GLU A 7 -26.02 14.98 16.64
N GLU A 8 -27.23 14.43 16.57
CA GLU A 8 -27.96 13.97 17.75
C GLU A 8 -27.23 12.82 18.44
N ALA A 9 -26.70 11.89 17.64
CA ALA A 9 -25.90 10.78 18.15
C ALA A 9 -24.61 11.26 18.80
N GLY A 10 -23.86 12.14 18.13
CA GLY A 10 -22.64 12.74 18.68
C GLY A 10 -22.90 13.48 19.98
N HIS A 11 -23.97 14.28 20.04
CA HIS A 11 -24.35 14.99 21.27
C HIS A 11 -24.73 14.03 22.41
N LYS A 12 -25.45 12.94 22.11
CA LYS A 12 -25.80 11.92 23.11
C LYS A 12 -24.56 11.20 23.63
N LEU A 13 -23.65 10.81 22.74
CA LEU A 13 -22.42 10.11 23.11
C LEU A 13 -21.47 11.00 23.92
N LEU A 14 -21.36 12.29 23.61
CA LEU A 14 -20.54 13.24 24.37
C LEU A 14 -21.11 13.56 25.77
N LYS A 15 -22.42 13.37 25.98
CA LYS A 15 -23.03 13.50 27.31
C LYS A 15 -22.75 12.32 28.22
N ILE A 16 -22.36 11.18 27.67
CA ILE A 16 -21.92 10.04 28.46
C ILE A 16 -20.57 10.40 29.06
N LYS A 17 -20.49 10.42 30.39
CA LYS A 17 -19.21 10.62 31.10
C LYS A 17 -18.40 9.34 30.94
N LEU A 18 -17.47 9.34 29.98
CA LEU A 18 -16.52 8.26 29.78
C LEU A 18 -15.45 8.34 30.88
N GLU A 19 -15.11 7.20 31.45
CA GLU A 19 -13.93 7.08 32.30
C GLU A 19 -12.65 7.08 31.44
N PRO A 20 -11.51 7.56 31.96
CA PRO A 20 -10.24 7.51 31.25
C PRO A 20 -9.91 6.08 30.78
N GLY A 21 -9.74 5.89 29.48
CA GLY A 21 -9.51 4.60 28.83
C GLY A 21 -10.73 4.08 28.04
N GLN A 22 -11.95 4.52 28.36
CA GLN A 22 -13.16 4.13 27.61
C GLN A 22 -13.30 4.87 26.27
N GLU A 23 -12.52 5.93 26.04
CA GLU A 23 -12.52 6.67 24.77
C GLU A 23 -12.06 5.82 23.60
N MET A 24 -11.19 4.83 23.85
CA MET A 24 -10.77 3.85 22.85
C MET A 24 -11.92 2.93 22.47
N GLU A 25 -12.62 2.39 23.47
CA GLU A 25 -13.77 1.51 23.26
C GLU A 25 -14.87 2.19 22.45
N LEU A 26 -15.08 3.51 22.65
CA LEU A 26 -16.00 4.28 21.82
C LEU A 26 -15.57 4.30 20.34
N CYS A 27 -14.29 4.53 20.06
CA CYS A 27 -13.74 4.53 18.70
C CYS A 27 -13.86 3.13 18.06
N ILE A 28 -13.57 2.06 18.81
CA ILE A 28 -13.70 0.66 18.38
C ILE A 28 -15.16 0.34 18.08
N MET A 29 -16.08 0.64 18.99
CA MET A 29 -17.51 0.42 18.84
C MET A 29 -18.04 1.10 17.57
N LEU A 30 -17.69 2.38 17.35
CA LEU A 30 -18.13 3.13 16.18
C LEU A 30 -17.64 2.47 14.88
N LEU A 31 -16.37 2.06 14.85
CA LEU A 31 -15.77 1.41 13.70
C LEU A 31 -16.37 0.02 13.44
N GLU A 32 -16.62 -0.75 14.50
CA GLU A 32 -17.24 -2.07 14.39
C GLU A 32 -18.67 -1.97 13.90
N CYS A 33 -19.49 -1.06 14.44
CA CYS A 33 -20.82 -0.78 13.93
C CYS A 33 -20.79 -0.39 12.45
N CYS A 34 -19.88 0.51 12.05
CA CYS A 34 -19.69 0.89 10.65
C CYS A 34 -19.33 -0.32 9.76
N SER A 35 -18.48 -1.23 10.26
CA SER A 35 -18.04 -2.40 9.49
C SER A 35 -19.15 -3.41 9.25
N GLN A 36 -20.10 -3.54 10.17
CA GLN A 36 -21.19 -4.53 10.13
C GLN A 36 -22.38 -4.10 9.25
N GLU A 37 -22.45 -2.82 8.86
CA GLU A 37 -23.49 -2.35 7.96
C GLU A 37 -23.44 -3.04 6.59
N ARG A 38 -24.60 -3.24 5.97
CA ARG A 38 -24.68 -3.79 4.61
C ARG A 38 -23.98 -2.90 3.58
N THR A 39 -24.06 -1.59 3.77
CA THR A 39 -23.46 -0.57 2.91
C THR A 39 -22.94 0.56 3.79
N TYR A 40 -21.81 1.15 3.39
CA TYR A 40 -21.24 2.28 4.09
C TYR A 40 -22.25 3.44 4.22
N LEU A 41 -22.47 3.87 5.45
CA LEU A 41 -23.29 5.04 5.77
C LEU A 41 -22.37 6.20 6.13
N ARG A 42 -22.49 7.32 5.39
CA ARG A 42 -21.71 8.54 5.65
C ARG A 42 -21.87 9.07 7.08
N TYR A 43 -22.98 8.74 7.72
CA TYR A 43 -23.25 8.96 9.14
C TYR A 43 -22.04 8.61 10.03
N TYR A 44 -21.40 7.45 9.83
CA TYR A 44 -20.27 7.04 10.67
C TYR A 44 -19.04 7.92 10.43
N GLY A 45 -18.70 8.23 9.17
CA GLY A 45 -17.59 9.13 8.84
C GLY A 45 -17.75 10.52 9.46
N LEU A 46 -18.96 11.10 9.38
CA LEU A 46 -19.28 12.39 9.99
C LEU A 46 -19.18 12.34 11.53
N LEU A 47 -19.64 11.25 12.13
CA LEU A 47 -19.55 11.07 13.58
C LEU A 47 -18.09 10.93 14.04
N GLY A 48 -17.28 10.12 13.33
CA GLY A 48 -15.85 9.97 13.59
C GLY A 48 -15.09 11.29 13.43
N GLN A 49 -15.37 12.04 12.35
CA GLN A 49 -14.82 13.37 12.10
C GLN A 49 -15.11 14.31 13.26
N ARG A 50 -16.37 14.35 13.72
CA ARG A 50 -16.78 15.19 14.85
C ARG A 50 -16.01 14.83 16.13
N PHE A 51 -15.81 13.54 16.43
CA PHE A 51 -15.02 13.13 17.59
C PHE A 51 -13.56 13.57 17.49
N CYS A 52 -12.92 13.38 16.33
CA CYS A 52 -11.54 13.82 16.10
C CYS A 52 -11.39 15.35 16.27
N MET A 53 -12.37 16.13 15.82
CA MET A 53 -12.34 17.59 15.90
C MET A 53 -12.59 18.14 17.32
N ILE A 54 -13.24 17.36 18.19
CA ILE A 54 -13.55 17.77 19.57
C ILE A 54 -12.36 17.53 20.50
N ASN A 55 -11.72 16.36 20.40
CA ASN A 55 -10.64 15.99 21.30
C ASN A 55 -9.56 15.19 20.56
N LYS A 56 -8.31 15.64 20.69
CA LYS A 56 -7.14 14.98 20.09
C LYS A 56 -6.97 13.53 20.56
N ILE A 57 -7.44 13.19 21.76
CA ILE A 57 -7.43 11.80 22.26
C ILE A 57 -8.22 10.87 21.33
N HIS A 58 -9.36 11.31 20.78
CA HIS A 58 -10.13 10.50 19.83
C HIS A 58 -9.40 10.35 18.50
N GLN A 59 -8.70 11.39 18.03
CA GLN A 59 -7.87 11.33 16.84
C GLN A 59 -6.78 10.25 17.01
N GLU A 60 -6.01 10.30 18.10
CA GLU A 60 -4.98 9.31 18.42
C GLU A 60 -5.54 7.88 18.56
N ASN A 61 -6.75 7.74 19.11
CA ASN A 61 -7.41 6.46 19.21
C ASN A 61 -7.86 5.92 17.84
N PHE A 62 -8.37 6.78 16.95
CA PHE A 62 -8.68 6.38 15.57
C PHE A 62 -7.44 6.03 14.76
N GLU A 63 -6.29 6.66 15.01
CA GLU A 63 -5.00 6.26 14.43
C GLU A 63 -4.63 4.84 14.87
N LYS A 64 -4.71 4.55 16.18
CA LYS A 64 -4.48 3.20 16.71
C LYS A 64 -5.45 2.18 16.12
N CYS A 65 -6.73 2.54 15.99
CA CYS A 65 -7.72 1.70 15.33
C CYS A 65 -7.35 1.41 13.86
N PHE A 66 -6.85 2.40 13.12
CA PHE A 66 -6.39 2.20 11.74
C PHE A 66 -5.28 1.14 11.67
N VAL A 67 -4.25 1.27 12.51
CA VAL A 67 -3.12 0.34 12.55
C VAL A 67 -3.59 -1.08 12.91
N GLN A 68 -4.44 -1.20 13.94
CA GLN A 68 -4.96 -2.49 14.36
C GLN A 68 -5.82 -3.14 13.27
N GLN A 69 -6.73 -2.38 12.64
CA GLN A 69 -7.57 -2.91 11.56
C GLN A 69 -6.74 -3.33 10.34
N TYR A 70 -5.74 -2.53 9.97
CA TYR A 70 -4.87 -2.87 8.84
C TYR A 70 -4.04 -4.13 9.13
N SER A 71 -3.56 -4.32 10.36
CA SER A 71 -2.81 -5.54 10.75
C SER A 71 -3.64 -6.84 10.63
N MET A 72 -4.95 -6.76 10.89
CA MET A 72 -5.87 -7.90 10.85
C MET A 72 -6.72 -7.95 9.56
N ILE A 73 -6.36 -7.15 8.55
CA ILE A 73 -7.18 -6.92 7.36
C ILE A 73 -7.45 -8.18 6.53
N HIS A 74 -6.53 -9.13 6.58
CA HIS A 74 -6.66 -10.43 5.92
C HIS A 74 -7.79 -11.30 6.50
N ARG A 75 -8.27 -10.99 7.71
CA ARG A 75 -9.38 -11.70 8.37
C ARG A 75 -10.74 -11.07 8.09
N LEU A 76 -10.76 -9.88 7.49
CA LEU A 76 -12.00 -9.15 7.21
C LEU A 76 -12.59 -9.60 5.88
N GLU A 77 -13.90 -9.80 5.88
CA GLU A 77 -14.67 -10.06 4.66
C GLU A 77 -14.76 -8.81 3.78
N THR A 78 -14.98 -8.99 2.48
CA THR A 78 -14.99 -7.93 1.47
C THR A 78 -15.93 -6.76 1.79
N ASN A 79 -17.09 -7.03 2.41
CA ASN A 79 -18.03 -5.96 2.79
C ASN A 79 -17.48 -5.11 3.94
N LYS A 80 -16.87 -5.75 4.95
CA LYS A 80 -16.23 -5.04 6.07
C LYS A 80 -15.07 -4.19 5.58
N LEU A 81 -14.23 -4.75 4.69
CA LEU A 81 -13.13 -4.01 4.04
C LEU A 81 -13.62 -2.74 3.37
N ARG A 82 -14.74 -2.84 2.62
CA ARG A 82 -15.32 -1.69 1.92
C ARG A 82 -15.75 -0.59 2.88
N ASN A 83 -16.49 -0.94 3.94
CA ASN A 83 -17.01 0.05 4.86
C ASN A 83 -15.89 0.70 5.68
N VAL A 84 -14.93 -0.10 6.17
CA VAL A 84 -13.79 0.40 6.94
C VAL A 84 -12.89 1.29 6.07
N ALA A 85 -12.65 0.92 4.81
CA ALA A 85 -11.88 1.75 3.88
C ALA A 85 -12.56 3.10 3.62
N LYS A 86 -13.88 3.11 3.36
CA LYS A 86 -14.65 4.35 3.14
C LYS A 86 -14.68 5.23 4.40
N PHE A 87 -14.78 4.62 5.58
CA PHE A 87 -14.72 5.34 6.85
C PHE A 87 -13.38 6.09 7.00
N PHE A 88 -12.25 5.41 6.84
CA PHE A 88 -10.94 6.04 6.96
C PHE A 88 -10.63 7.02 5.83
N ALA A 89 -11.12 6.76 4.60
CA ALA A 89 -11.03 7.72 3.52
C ALA A 89 -11.76 9.03 3.85
N HIS A 90 -12.94 8.96 4.48
CA HIS A 90 -13.66 10.15 4.95
C HIS A 90 -12.86 10.93 5.98
N LEU A 91 -12.27 10.25 6.97
CA LEU A 91 -11.47 10.92 8.01
C LEU A 91 -10.20 11.58 7.46
N LEU A 92 -9.50 10.91 6.53
CA LEU A 92 -8.32 11.46 5.86
C LEU A 92 -8.68 12.63 4.92
N GLY A 93 -9.76 12.48 4.15
CA GLY A 93 -10.21 13.51 3.21
C GLY A 93 -10.70 14.79 3.90
N THR A 94 -11.21 14.69 5.14
CA THR A 94 -11.67 15.82 5.95
C THR A 94 -10.60 16.39 6.89
N ASP A 95 -9.34 15.94 6.76
CA ASP A 95 -8.22 16.29 7.65
C ASP A 95 -8.50 16.01 9.15
N ALA A 96 -9.45 15.11 9.45
CA ALA A 96 -9.75 14.66 10.81
C ALA A 96 -8.74 13.62 11.32
N LEU A 97 -8.11 12.87 10.41
CA LEU A 97 -7.01 11.96 10.72
C LEU A 97 -5.77 12.43 9.94
N PRO A 98 -4.60 12.48 10.58
CA PRO A 98 -3.38 12.83 9.88
C PRO A 98 -2.95 11.72 8.91
N TRP A 99 -2.30 12.10 7.82
CA TRP A 99 -1.98 11.20 6.72
C TRP A 99 -0.79 10.29 7.00
N HIS A 100 -0.01 10.51 8.07
CA HIS A 100 1.10 9.64 8.46
C HIS A 100 0.65 8.21 8.77
N VAL A 101 -0.63 7.99 9.07
CA VAL A 101 -1.17 6.62 9.24
C VAL A 101 -1.02 5.77 7.98
N LEU A 102 -0.88 6.38 6.80
CA LEU A 102 -0.64 5.66 5.55
C LEU A 102 0.73 4.97 5.52
N ALA A 103 1.68 5.36 6.38
CA ALA A 103 3.00 4.71 6.52
C ALA A 103 2.93 3.23 6.90
N TYR A 104 1.83 2.81 7.55
CA TYR A 104 1.61 1.40 7.91
C TYR A 104 1.23 0.53 6.70
N ILE A 105 0.88 1.14 5.56
CA ILE A 105 0.57 0.45 4.32
C ILE A 105 1.88 0.25 3.54
N ARG A 106 2.23 -1.01 3.26
CA ARG A 106 3.32 -1.36 2.34
C ARG A 106 2.74 -1.92 1.05
N LEU A 107 3.04 -1.29 -0.09
CA LEU A 107 2.56 -1.70 -1.40
C LEU A 107 3.65 -2.45 -2.19
N THR A 108 4.00 -3.65 -1.72
CA THR A 108 4.93 -4.58 -2.39
C THR A 108 4.22 -5.86 -2.79
N GLU A 109 4.80 -6.62 -3.74
CA GLU A 109 4.21 -7.90 -4.15
C GLU A 109 4.21 -8.92 -3.00
N GLU A 110 5.23 -8.89 -2.15
CA GLU A 110 5.47 -9.84 -1.05
C GLU A 110 4.65 -9.52 0.21
N ASP A 111 4.51 -8.23 0.58
CA ASP A 111 3.81 -7.84 1.81
C ASP A 111 2.29 -7.64 1.63
N THR A 112 1.78 -7.61 0.39
CA THR A 112 0.36 -7.34 0.14
C THR A 112 -0.46 -8.59 -0.15
N THR A 113 -1.45 -8.83 0.70
CA THR A 113 -2.51 -9.83 0.45
C THR A 113 -3.61 -9.28 -0.48
N SER A 114 -4.45 -10.16 -1.03
CA SER A 114 -5.62 -9.76 -1.81
C SER A 114 -6.56 -8.82 -1.05
N SER A 115 -6.82 -9.09 0.24
CA SER A 115 -7.63 -8.21 1.11
C SER A 115 -7.00 -6.83 1.28
N SER A 116 -5.67 -6.76 1.47
CA SER A 116 -4.94 -5.50 1.57
C SER A 116 -5.05 -4.69 0.28
N ARG A 117 -4.91 -5.33 -0.88
CA ARG A 117 -5.08 -4.69 -2.20
C ARG A 117 -6.49 -4.16 -2.41
N ILE A 118 -7.52 -4.90 -2.00
CA ILE A 118 -8.92 -4.46 -2.07
C ILE A 118 -9.14 -3.24 -1.18
N PHE A 119 -8.60 -3.25 0.04
CA PHE A 119 -8.71 -2.11 0.95
C PHE A 119 -8.05 -0.86 0.40
N ILE A 120 -6.78 -0.95 -0.02
CA ILE A 120 -6.02 0.17 -0.59
C ILE A 120 -6.74 0.72 -1.83
N LYS A 121 -7.25 -0.18 -2.69
CA LYS A 121 -8.06 0.21 -3.86
C LYS A 121 -9.24 1.07 -3.44
N ILE A 122 -10.07 0.61 -2.50
CA ILE A 122 -11.28 1.32 -2.09
C ILE A 122 -10.92 2.63 -1.38
N LEU A 123 -9.90 2.63 -0.52
CA LEU A 123 -9.43 3.80 0.22
C LEU A 123 -9.03 4.94 -0.74
N PHE A 124 -8.16 4.65 -1.72
CA PHE A 124 -7.69 5.66 -2.66
C PHE A 124 -8.76 6.06 -3.69
N GLN A 125 -9.64 5.14 -4.10
CA GLN A 125 -10.79 5.50 -4.96
C GLN A 125 -11.71 6.49 -4.23
N GLU A 126 -12.07 6.22 -2.98
CA GLU A 126 -12.92 7.12 -2.20
C GLU A 126 -12.24 8.47 -1.95
N LEU A 127 -10.93 8.49 -1.63
CA LEU A 127 -10.17 9.74 -1.49
C LEU A 127 -10.16 10.55 -2.78
N SER A 128 -10.01 9.88 -3.94
CA SER A 128 -10.03 10.54 -5.24
C SER A 128 -11.42 11.07 -5.61
N GLU A 129 -12.50 10.40 -5.18
CA GLU A 129 -13.88 10.87 -5.35
C GLU A 129 -14.17 12.09 -4.47
N TYR A 130 -13.60 12.12 -3.25
CA TYR A 130 -13.81 13.21 -2.29
C TYR A 130 -12.99 14.47 -2.62
N LEU A 131 -11.69 14.33 -2.87
CA LEU A 131 -10.76 15.45 -3.09
C LEU A 131 -10.58 15.81 -4.57
N GLY A 132 -10.83 14.86 -5.46
CA GLY A 132 -10.38 14.92 -6.85
C GLY A 132 -8.92 14.50 -7.03
N ILE A 133 -8.59 14.00 -8.22
CA ILE A 133 -7.26 13.44 -8.53
C ILE A 133 -6.13 14.48 -8.41
N ARG A 134 -6.41 15.75 -8.72
CA ARG A 134 -5.39 16.83 -8.70
C ARG A 134 -4.97 17.17 -7.27
N LEU A 135 -5.94 17.44 -6.41
CA LEU A 135 -5.68 17.79 -5.01
C LEU A 135 -5.10 16.61 -4.23
N LEU A 136 -5.56 15.39 -4.54
CA LEU A 136 -4.97 14.17 -3.99
C LEU A 136 -3.49 14.06 -4.38
N ASN A 137 -3.13 14.32 -5.64
CA ASN A 137 -1.73 14.26 -6.07
C ASN A 137 -0.86 15.34 -5.40
N GLU A 138 -1.39 16.55 -5.22
CA GLU A 138 -0.70 17.63 -4.51
C GLU A 138 -0.41 17.25 -3.04
N ARG A 139 -1.42 16.70 -2.34
CA ARG A 139 -1.25 16.20 -0.98
C ARG A 139 -0.25 15.06 -0.91
N LEU A 140 -0.29 14.10 -1.83
CA LEU A 140 0.65 12.96 -1.86
C LEU A 140 2.10 13.36 -2.18
N GLN A 141 2.33 14.54 -2.75
CA GLN A 141 3.67 15.05 -3.08
C GLN A 141 4.25 15.96 -1.99
N ASP A 142 3.49 16.30 -0.94
CA ASP A 142 3.93 17.17 0.14
C ASP A 142 5.23 16.62 0.78
N PRO A 143 6.33 17.40 0.79
CA PRO A 143 7.62 16.99 1.35
C PRO A 143 7.54 16.48 2.79
N THR A 144 6.62 17.01 3.60
CA THR A 144 6.46 16.62 5.01
C THR A 144 5.94 15.19 5.18
N MET A 145 5.24 14.66 4.16
CA MET A 145 4.60 13.35 4.20
C MET A 145 5.31 12.30 3.34
N GLN A 146 6.36 12.68 2.61
CA GLN A 146 7.06 11.78 1.69
C GLN A 146 7.61 10.53 2.38
N GLU A 147 8.16 10.68 3.60
CA GLU A 147 8.67 9.54 4.39
C GLU A 147 7.55 8.54 4.73
N SER A 148 6.35 9.04 5.06
CA SER A 148 5.19 8.20 5.35
C SER A 148 4.58 7.56 4.11
N LEU A 149 4.87 8.09 2.91
CA LEU A 149 4.32 7.61 1.65
C LEU A 149 5.30 6.75 0.86
N GLU A 150 6.56 6.65 1.29
CA GLU A 150 7.59 5.83 0.66
C GLU A 150 7.19 4.35 0.59
N SER A 151 6.50 3.86 1.61
CA SER A 151 6.00 2.48 1.67
C SER A 151 4.89 2.19 0.64
N ILE A 152 4.16 3.22 0.18
CA ILE A 152 3.10 3.12 -0.83
C ILE A 152 3.65 3.41 -2.23
N PHE A 153 4.62 4.32 -2.33
CA PHE A 153 5.31 4.71 -3.56
C PHE A 153 6.80 4.33 -3.52
N PRO A 154 7.12 3.02 -3.49
CA PRO A 154 8.48 2.54 -3.34
C PRO A 154 9.39 2.96 -4.51
N LYS A 155 10.56 3.52 -4.17
CA LYS A 155 11.64 3.92 -5.10
C LYS A 155 12.92 3.08 -4.94
N ASP A 156 12.87 2.09 -4.05
CA ASP A 156 13.95 1.17 -3.69
C ASP A 156 14.29 0.19 -4.83
N ASN A 157 13.29 -0.54 -5.32
CA ASN A 157 13.46 -1.62 -6.28
C ASN A 157 12.59 -1.37 -7.52
N PRO A 158 13.13 -1.48 -8.74
CA PRO A 158 12.34 -1.34 -9.98
C PRO A 158 11.11 -2.25 -10.03
N LYS A 159 11.18 -3.43 -9.41
CA LYS A 159 10.03 -4.35 -9.34
C LYS A 159 8.89 -3.76 -8.50
N ASN A 160 9.20 -3.26 -7.31
CA ASN A 160 8.25 -2.64 -6.40
C ASN A 160 7.65 -1.36 -7.01
N THR A 161 8.47 -0.52 -7.64
CA THR A 161 7.99 0.68 -8.34
C THR A 161 7.03 0.34 -9.48
N ARG A 162 7.35 -0.68 -10.30
CA ARG A 162 6.45 -1.15 -11.37
C ARG A 162 5.16 -1.73 -10.80
N PHE A 163 5.24 -2.48 -9.71
CA PHE A 163 4.07 -3.03 -9.03
C PHE A 163 3.13 -1.92 -8.57
N ALA A 164 3.64 -0.89 -7.89
CA ALA A 164 2.86 0.25 -7.45
C ALA A 164 2.20 1.00 -8.63
N ILE A 165 2.94 1.26 -9.72
CA ILE A 165 2.39 1.91 -10.93
C ILE A 165 1.28 1.06 -11.55
N ASN A 166 1.49 -0.25 -11.70
CA ASN A 166 0.50 -1.16 -12.25
C ASN A 166 -0.74 -1.27 -11.37
N PHE A 167 -0.56 -1.26 -10.04
CA PHE A 167 -1.66 -1.25 -9.09
C PHE A 167 -2.51 0.02 -9.25
N PHE A 168 -1.92 1.21 -9.15
CA PHE A 168 -2.66 2.47 -9.24
C PHE A 168 -3.28 2.73 -10.62
N THR A 169 -2.65 2.25 -11.69
CA THR A 169 -3.25 2.28 -13.04
C THR A 169 -4.45 1.33 -13.15
N SER A 170 -4.36 0.12 -12.59
CA SER A 170 -5.46 -0.86 -12.63
C SER A 170 -6.72 -0.40 -11.89
N ILE A 171 -6.57 0.48 -10.89
CA ILE A 171 -7.69 1.05 -10.14
C ILE A 171 -8.23 2.36 -10.71
N GLY A 172 -7.65 2.85 -11.82
CA GLY A 172 -8.06 4.09 -12.48
C GLY A 172 -7.39 5.37 -11.96
N LEU A 173 -6.41 5.26 -11.06
CA LEU A 173 -5.72 6.38 -10.44
C LEU A 173 -4.30 6.56 -10.98
N GLY A 174 -4.11 6.37 -12.30
CA GLY A 174 -2.78 6.48 -12.91
C GLY A 174 -2.10 7.84 -12.74
N GLY A 175 -2.88 8.91 -12.54
CA GLY A 175 -2.38 10.29 -12.40
C GLY A 175 -1.50 10.52 -11.17
N ILE A 176 -1.71 9.79 -10.06
CA ILE A 176 -0.86 9.96 -8.86
C ILE A 176 0.53 9.32 -8.99
N THR A 177 0.74 8.51 -10.03
CA THR A 177 2.01 7.78 -10.25
C THR A 177 2.92 8.42 -11.29
N GLU A 178 2.63 9.66 -11.71
CA GLU A 178 3.42 10.35 -12.73
C GLU A 178 4.88 10.53 -12.31
N SER A 179 5.12 10.95 -11.06
CA SER A 179 6.46 11.08 -10.47
C SER A 179 7.24 9.76 -10.45
N LEU A 180 6.56 8.64 -10.13
CA LEU A 180 7.18 7.30 -10.16
C LEU A 180 7.52 6.85 -11.58
N ARG A 181 6.69 7.20 -12.58
CA ARG A 181 6.96 6.89 -13.99
C ARG A 181 8.18 7.66 -14.50
N GLU A 182 8.30 8.93 -14.13
CA GLU A 182 9.48 9.74 -14.44
C GLU A 182 10.73 9.17 -13.77
N TYR A 183 10.64 8.78 -12.50
CA TYR A 183 11.73 8.10 -11.80
C TYR A 183 12.17 6.82 -12.53
N LEU A 184 11.22 5.97 -12.95
CA LEU A 184 11.53 4.75 -13.71
C LEU A 184 12.15 5.01 -15.08
N LYS A 185 11.76 6.10 -15.77
CA LYS A 185 12.35 6.51 -17.06
C LYS A 185 13.78 7.00 -16.89
N ASN A 186 14.08 7.68 -15.78
CA ASN A 186 15.40 8.22 -15.47
C ASN A 186 16.31 7.19 -14.79
N MET A 187 15.76 6.10 -14.27
CA MET A 187 16.47 5.04 -13.55
C MET A 187 17.63 4.40 -14.33
N PRO A 188 17.52 4.07 -15.64
CA PRO A 188 18.66 3.59 -16.41
C PRO A 188 19.81 4.61 -16.50
N ARG A 189 19.50 5.91 -16.51
CA ARG A 189 20.52 6.98 -16.49
C ARG A 189 21.18 7.12 -15.12
N LEU A 190 20.40 6.96 -14.05
CA LEU A 190 20.89 6.98 -12.68
C LEU A 190 21.76 5.77 -12.36
N ILE A 191 21.37 4.55 -12.79
CA ILE A 191 22.22 3.35 -12.65
C ILE A 191 23.52 3.52 -13.43
N MET A 192 23.46 4.04 -14.65
CA MET A 192 24.67 4.31 -15.44
C MET A 192 25.57 5.36 -14.77
N GLN A 193 25.00 6.41 -14.16
CA GLN A 193 25.74 7.40 -13.37
C GLN A 193 26.31 6.82 -12.07
N GLN A 194 25.57 5.95 -11.39
CA GLN A 194 25.99 5.33 -10.14
C GLN A 194 27.09 4.28 -10.40
N GLN A 195 26.99 3.50 -11.49
CA GLN A 195 28.08 2.64 -11.96
C GLN A 195 29.30 3.46 -12.40
N LYS A 196 29.11 4.64 -13.01
CA LYS A 196 30.21 5.55 -13.34
C LYS A 196 30.89 6.13 -12.10
N GLN A 197 30.11 6.53 -11.09
CA GLN A 197 30.64 7.06 -9.83
C GLN A 197 31.35 5.98 -9.01
N VAL A 198 30.84 4.75 -8.98
CA VAL A 198 31.53 3.62 -8.33
C VAL A 198 32.83 3.28 -9.09
N ALA A 199 32.81 3.27 -10.42
CA ALA A 199 34.02 3.09 -11.23
C ALA A 199 35.04 4.23 -11.06
N GLU A 200 34.60 5.49 -10.91
CA GLU A 200 35.47 6.65 -10.62
C GLU A 200 35.99 6.64 -9.16
N SER A 201 35.25 6.02 -8.24
CA SER A 201 35.67 5.84 -6.84
C SER A 201 36.67 4.69 -6.68
N GLU A 202 36.57 3.65 -7.52
CA GLU A 202 37.56 2.55 -7.59
C GLU A 202 38.81 2.92 -8.41
N SER A 203 38.74 3.92 -9.31
CA SER A 203 39.93 4.47 -9.98
C SER A 203 40.69 5.53 -9.15
N GLY A 204 40.31 5.72 -7.88
CA GLY A 204 40.93 6.69 -6.97
C GLY A 204 42.02 6.12 -6.05
N SER A 205 42.37 4.83 -6.19
CA SER A 205 43.41 4.18 -5.38
C SER A 205 44.48 3.51 -6.25
N ASP A 206 45.36 4.32 -6.84
CA ASP A 206 46.69 3.91 -7.30
C ASP A 206 47.68 4.36 -6.21
N SER A 207 48.58 3.58 -5.60
CA SER A 207 49.49 2.57 -6.17
C SER A 207 50.40 1.97 -5.07
N SER A 208 50.78 0.68 -5.20
CA SER A 208 52.18 0.19 -5.14
C SER A 208 52.20 -1.32 -5.40
N GLY A 209 53.03 -1.76 -6.34
CA GLY A 209 52.93 -3.07 -6.99
C GLY A 209 53.62 -4.25 -6.31
N SER A 210 53.41 -5.41 -6.91
CA SER A 210 54.34 -6.54 -6.91
C SER A 210 53.92 -7.50 -8.03
N GLU A 211 54.80 -7.68 -9.00
CA GLU A 211 54.69 -8.70 -10.03
C GLU A 211 54.94 -10.07 -9.39
N SER A 212 54.12 -11.06 -9.76
CA SER A 212 54.46 -12.46 -9.58
C SER A 212 53.70 -13.29 -10.60
N ASP A 213 54.47 -13.77 -11.59
CA ASP A 213 54.11 -14.85 -12.50
C ASP A 213 53.71 -16.11 -11.72
N SER A 214 52.68 -16.82 -12.19
CA SER A 214 52.49 -18.25 -11.95
C SER A 214 51.47 -18.81 -12.94
N ASP A 215 52.00 -19.45 -13.98
CA ASP A 215 51.29 -20.40 -14.83
C ASP A 215 50.67 -21.53 -14.01
N SER A 216 49.46 -21.96 -14.36
CA SER A 216 48.98 -23.33 -14.10
C SER A 216 47.76 -23.63 -14.98
N ASP A 217 48.02 -24.34 -16.07
CA ASP A 217 47.06 -25.11 -16.84
C ASP A 217 46.36 -26.17 -15.96
N SER A 218 45.05 -26.29 -16.09
CA SER A 218 44.39 -27.59 -15.90
C SER A 218 43.12 -27.69 -16.73
N SER A 219 43.30 -28.23 -17.92
CA SER A 219 42.25 -28.87 -18.72
C SER A 219 41.79 -30.17 -18.05
N SER A 220 40.49 -30.37 -17.89
CA SER A 220 39.92 -31.72 -17.89
C SER A 220 38.51 -31.70 -18.46
N ALA A 221 38.40 -32.25 -19.66
CA ALA A 221 37.18 -32.60 -20.34
C ALA A 221 36.58 -33.91 -19.76
N SER A 222 35.25 -33.98 -19.70
CA SER A 222 34.48 -35.23 -19.68
C SER A 222 33.07 -34.89 -20.16
N SER A 223 32.83 -34.99 -21.47
CA SER A 223 32.32 -36.17 -22.19
C SER A 223 30.80 -36.31 -22.11
N SER A 224 30.18 -36.06 -23.26
CA SER A 224 28.82 -36.34 -23.65
C SER A 224 28.48 -37.84 -23.62
N SER A 225 27.24 -38.15 -23.24
CA SER A 225 26.54 -39.35 -23.72
C SER A 225 25.10 -38.99 -24.09
N ASP A 226 24.83 -39.08 -25.38
CA ASP A 226 23.52 -39.28 -25.99
C ASP A 226 22.79 -40.48 -25.37
N GLU A 227 21.45 -40.45 -25.41
CA GLU A 227 20.62 -41.56 -25.91
C GLU A 227 19.19 -41.04 -26.09
N SER A 228 18.75 -41.08 -27.35
CA SER A 228 17.43 -40.76 -27.87
C SER A 228 16.54 -42.01 -27.87
N ASP A 229 15.26 -41.93 -27.49
CA ASP A 229 14.23 -42.67 -28.23
C ASP A 229 12.76 -42.26 -28.01
N ARG A 230 12.16 -41.82 -29.13
CA ARG A 230 10.91 -42.23 -29.78
C ARG A 230 9.51 -42.07 -29.16
N GLU A 231 8.72 -41.35 -29.97
CA GLU A 231 7.29 -41.49 -30.28
C GLU A 231 6.53 -42.67 -29.64
N THR A 232 5.42 -42.34 -28.97
CA THR A 232 4.15 -43.05 -29.20
C THR A 232 3.01 -42.06 -29.47
N ARG A 233 2.54 -42.14 -30.71
CA ARG A 233 1.40 -41.43 -31.27
C ARG A 233 0.07 -41.96 -30.73
N LYS A 234 -0.96 -41.11 -30.82
CA LYS A 234 -2.39 -41.41 -31.00
C LYS A 234 -3.13 -42.08 -29.83
N ARG A 235 -3.99 -41.29 -29.15
CA ARG A 235 -5.46 -41.46 -29.11
C ARG A 235 -6.08 -40.60 -28.00
N LYS A 236 -6.82 -39.55 -28.37
CA LYS A 236 -8.17 -39.20 -27.87
C LYS A 236 -8.53 -37.74 -28.19
N ARG A 237 -8.71 -37.45 -29.48
CA ARG A 237 -9.72 -36.49 -29.94
C ARG A 237 -10.85 -37.30 -30.57
N ARG A 238 -11.87 -37.62 -29.78
CA ARG A 238 -13.27 -37.89 -30.21
C ARG A 238 -14.09 -38.32 -29.00
N ARG A 239 -14.76 -37.37 -28.38
CA ARG A 239 -16.20 -37.47 -28.05
C ARG A 239 -16.78 -36.06 -28.12
N ARG A 240 -17.25 -35.74 -29.33
CA ARG A 240 -18.31 -34.76 -29.59
C ARG A 240 -19.64 -35.43 -29.21
N ARG A 241 -20.60 -34.62 -28.76
CA ARG A 241 -22.05 -34.84 -28.80
C ARG A 241 -22.59 -36.00 -27.95
N SER A 242 -23.17 -35.65 -26.81
CA SER A 242 -24.63 -35.66 -26.65
C SER A 242 -25.07 -34.29 -26.16
#